data_AF-A0A946S3B2-F1
#
_entry.id   AF-A0A946S3B2-F1
#
_cell.length_a   1.000
_cell.length_b   1.000
_cell.length_c   1.000
_cell.angle_alpha   90.00
_cell.angle_beta   90.00
_cell.angle_gamma   90.00
#
_symmetry.space_group_name_H-M   'P 1'
#
loop_
_entity.id
_entity.type
_entity.pdbx_description
1 polymer ?
#
loop_
_entity_poly.entity_id
_entity_poly.type
_entity_poly.pdbx_seq_one_letter_code
_entity_poly.pdbx_strand_id
1 'polypeptide(L)'
;MKQNKKKETRSLRVELTREEVETASNDLANHLDELERLEDEKKSVMDGFKAKISAIEANIRVKKNMVRDKYDYRQVDVEICFDYLTKSVFTTRVDTLETIETRDMTDSERQTFMNFDENADVEISKVG
;
A
#
# COMPACT_ATOMS: atom_id res chain seq x y z
N MET A 1 9.23 19.38 23.00
CA MET A 1 8.31 19.67 21.88
C MET A 1 7.39 18.46 21.72
N LYS A 2 6.08 18.61 21.92
CA LYS A 2 5.12 17.48 21.87
C LYS A 2 4.69 17.27 20.42
N GLN A 3 5.35 16.35 19.71
CA GLN A 3 4.91 15.87 18.40
C GLN A 3 3.94 14.72 18.62
N ASN A 4 2.72 14.80 18.10
CA ASN A 4 1.80 13.66 18.09
C ASN A 4 2.02 12.87 16.80
N LYS A 5 2.15 11.55 16.91
CA LYS A 5 2.46 10.64 15.79
C LYS A 5 1.40 9.56 15.72
N LYS A 6 0.79 9.39 14.54
CA LYS A 6 -0.16 8.33 14.24
C LYS A 6 0.42 7.42 13.16
N LYS A 7 0.31 6.11 13.32
CA LYS A 7 0.67 5.13 12.28
C LYS A 7 -0.57 4.67 11.53
N GLU A 8 -0.44 4.52 10.22
CA GLU A 8 -1.49 4.08 9.31
C GLU A 8 -0.85 3.34 8.13
N THR A 9 -1.58 2.41 7.51
CA THR A 9 -1.16 1.78 6.26
C THR A 9 -1.91 2.41 5.09
N ARG A 10 -1.18 2.86 4.07
CA ARG A 10 -1.76 3.47 2.86
C ARG A 10 -1.33 2.72 1.60
N SER A 11 -2.23 2.66 0.62
CA SER A 11 -1.91 2.17 -0.71
C SER A 11 -1.15 3.26 -1.48
N LEU A 12 0.15 3.09 -1.67
CA LEU A 12 1.03 4.06 -2.34
C LEU A 12 1.62 3.45 -3.60
N ARG A 13 1.84 4.30 -4.60
CA ARG A 13 2.62 3.95 -5.78
C ARG A 13 4.08 3.72 -5.37
N VAL A 14 4.60 2.54 -5.64
CA VAL A 14 6.00 2.16 -5.44
C VAL A 14 6.58 1.82 -6.81
N GLU A 15 7.66 2.50 -7.19
CA GLU A 15 8.40 2.17 -8.42
C GLU A 15 9.01 0.76 -8.28
N LEU A 16 8.83 -0.04 -9.32
CA LEU A 16 9.42 -1.37 -9.38
C LEU A 16 10.91 -1.25 -9.66
N THR A 17 11.69 -2.05 -8.94
CA THR A 17 13.11 -2.23 -9.24
C THR A 17 13.28 -2.90 -10.60
N ARG A 18 14.47 -2.77 -11.17
CA ARG A 18 14.81 -3.43 -12.43
C ARG A 18 14.60 -4.94 -12.36
N GLU A 19 15.00 -5.57 -11.26
CA GLU A 19 14.86 -7.02 -11.04
C GLU A 19 13.39 -7.44 -10.97
N GLU A 20 12.52 -6.64 -10.33
CA GLU A 20 11.08 -6.91 -10.29
C GLU A 20 10.44 -6.79 -11.69
N VAL A 21 10.88 -5.83 -12.51
CA VAL A 21 10.43 -5.68 -13.89
C VAL A 21 10.93 -6.84 -14.77
N GLU A 22 12.18 -7.27 -14.61
CA GLU A 22 12.75 -8.42 -15.32
C GLU A 22 12.01 -9.71 -14.94
N THR A 23 11.75 -9.92 -13.65
CA THR A 23 10.95 -11.05 -13.16
C THR A 23 9.54 -11.02 -13.74
N ALA A 24 8.87 -9.87 -13.71
CA ALA A 24 7.54 -9.74 -14.28
C ALA A 24 7.52 -9.97 -15.81
N SER A 25 8.61 -9.64 -16.51
CA SER A 25 8.75 -9.88 -17.95
C SER A 25 8.93 -11.36 -18.26
N ASN A 26 9.74 -12.07 -17.47
CA ASN A 26 9.91 -13.53 -17.60
C ASN A 26 8.61 -14.27 -17.27
N ASP A 27 7.93 -13.88 -16.19
CA ASP A 27 6.62 -14.41 -15.83
C ASP A 27 5.58 -14.17 -16.94
N LEU A 28 5.60 -12.99 -17.56
CA LEU A 28 4.72 -12.66 -18.67
C LEU A 28 4.96 -13.58 -19.87
N ALA A 29 6.22 -13.81 -20.24
CA ALA A 29 6.56 -14.74 -21.34
C ALA A 29 6.07 -16.16 -21.04
N ASN A 30 6.35 -16.68 -19.84
CA ASN A 30 5.90 -18.01 -19.43
C ASN A 30 4.38 -18.17 -19.44
N HIS A 31 3.64 -17.15 -18.99
CA HIS A 31 2.18 -17.19 -19.03
C HIS A 31 1.61 -17.12 -20.45
N LEU A 32 2.29 -16.43 -21.37
CA LEU A 32 1.89 -16.40 -22.79
C LEU A 32 2.09 -17.76 -23.44
N ASP A 33 3.23 -18.41 -23.20
CA ASP A 33 3.51 -19.76 -23.71
C ASP A 33 2.51 -20.79 -23.15
N GLU A 34 2.18 -20.68 -21.85
CA GLU A 34 1.18 -21.54 -21.22
C GLU A 34 -0.23 -21.27 -21.76
N LEU A 35 -0.59 -20.01 -22.03
CA LEU A 35 -1.86 -19.67 -22.65
C LEU A 35 -1.98 -20.33 -24.03
N GLU A 36 -0.96 -20.21 -24.87
CA GLU A 36 -0.93 -20.83 -26.21
C GLU A 36 -1.11 -22.36 -26.10
N ARG A 37 -0.37 -23.00 -25.17
CA ARG A 37 -0.51 -24.44 -24.90
C ARG A 37 -1.93 -24.82 -24.47
N LEU A 38 -2.53 -24.08 -23.54
CA LEU A 38 -3.90 -24.36 -23.08
C LEU A 38 -4.95 -24.12 -24.18
N GLU A 39 -4.74 -23.14 -25.06
CA GLU A 39 -5.61 -22.89 -26.22
C GLU A 39 -5.55 -24.04 -27.23
N ASP A 40 -4.37 -24.63 -27.44
CA ASP A 40 -4.21 -25.80 -28.29
C ASP A 40 -4.77 -27.08 -27.65
N GLU A 41 -4.55 -27.29 -26.35
CA GLU A 41 -5.13 -28.41 -25.61
C GLU A 41 -6.67 -28.32 -25.53
N LYS A 42 -7.24 -27.11 -25.42
CA LYS A 42 -8.69 -26.87 -25.42
C LYS A 42 -9.37 -27.33 -26.71
N LYS A 43 -8.70 -27.24 -27.86
CA LYS A 43 -9.23 -27.78 -29.14
C LYS A 43 -9.44 -29.29 -29.07
N SER A 44 -8.75 -29.97 -28.16
CA SER A 44 -8.81 -31.42 -27.97
C SER A 44 -9.76 -31.84 -26.84
N VAL A 45 -9.97 -31.03 -25.80
CA VAL A 45 -10.87 -31.31 -24.66
C VAL A 45 -11.51 -30.00 -24.16
N MET A 46 -12.81 -29.79 -24.37
CA MET A 46 -13.43 -28.45 -24.24
C MET A 46 -13.81 -27.99 -22.82
N ASP A 47 -14.17 -28.89 -21.90
CA ASP A 47 -14.94 -28.49 -20.69
C ASP A 47 -14.09 -28.08 -19.47
N GLY A 48 -12.77 -28.34 -19.47
CA GLY A 48 -11.89 -28.03 -18.32
C GLY A 48 -10.99 -26.79 -18.48
N PHE A 49 -10.88 -26.24 -19.69
CA PHE A 49 -9.82 -25.29 -20.03
C PHE A 49 -10.24 -23.83 -19.92
N LYS A 50 -11.54 -23.53 -19.98
CA LYS A 50 -12.02 -22.14 -19.91
C LYS A 50 -11.61 -21.44 -18.63
N ALA A 51 -11.78 -22.10 -17.47
CA ALA A 51 -11.40 -21.52 -16.18
C ALA A 51 -9.88 -21.30 -16.06
N LYS A 52 -9.07 -22.25 -16.58
CA LYS A 52 -7.61 -22.15 -16.58
C LYS A 52 -7.13 -21.00 -17.47
N ILE A 53 -7.66 -20.89 -18.69
CA ILE A 53 -7.35 -19.80 -19.62
C ILE A 53 -7.69 -18.45 -18.99
N SER A 54 -8.88 -18.29 -18.41
CA SER A 54 -9.25 -17.03 -17.77
C SER A 54 -8.36 -16.66 -16.59
N ALA A 55 -7.87 -17.64 -15.81
CA ALA A 55 -6.91 -17.38 -14.74
C ALA A 55 -5.56 -16.90 -15.30
N ILE A 56 -5.06 -17.53 -16.37
CA ILE A 56 -3.80 -17.14 -17.01
C ILE A 56 -3.90 -15.78 -17.68
N GLU A 57 -5.00 -15.48 -18.37
CA GLU A 57 -5.26 -14.16 -18.96
C GLU A 57 -5.27 -13.05 -17.89
N ALA A 58 -5.81 -13.33 -16.70
CA ALA A 58 -5.76 -12.41 -15.58
C ALA A 58 -4.30 -12.17 -15.11
N ASN A 59 -3.50 -13.24 -14.98
CA ASN A 59 -2.08 -13.13 -14.63
C ASN A 59 -1.27 -12.37 -15.68
N ILE A 60 -1.49 -12.65 -16.97
CA ILE A 60 -0.89 -11.92 -18.10
C ILE A 60 -1.21 -10.43 -17.98
N ARG A 61 -2.47 -10.07 -17.70
CA ARG A 61 -2.88 -8.68 -17.56
C ARG A 61 -2.14 -7.98 -16.43
N VAL A 62 -2.02 -8.62 -15.27
CA VAL A 62 -1.29 -8.09 -14.11
C VAL A 62 0.19 -7.88 -14.47
N LYS A 63 0.86 -8.91 -14.98
CA LYS A 63 2.30 -8.83 -15.32
C LYS A 63 2.58 -7.84 -16.44
N LYS A 64 1.72 -7.78 -17.46
CA LYS A 64 1.78 -6.77 -18.52
C LYS A 64 1.71 -5.34 -17.97
N ASN A 65 0.81 -5.09 -17.03
CA ASN A 65 0.72 -3.77 -16.40
C ASN A 65 1.98 -3.46 -15.60
N MET A 66 2.50 -4.40 -14.80
CA MET A 66 3.76 -4.22 -14.06
C MET A 66 4.94 -3.88 -14.98
N VAL A 67 5.10 -4.59 -16.09
CA VAL A 67 6.19 -4.35 -17.06
C VAL A 67 6.03 -3.01 -17.78
N ARG A 68 4.79 -2.64 -18.17
CA ARG A 68 4.50 -1.38 -18.87
C ARG A 68 4.64 -0.17 -17.97
N ASP A 69 3.99 -0.23 -16.81
CA ASP A 69 3.80 0.90 -15.92
C ASP A 69 5.02 1.09 -15.02
N LYS A 70 5.78 0.01 -14.74
CA LYS A 70 6.99 -0.01 -13.91
C LYS A 70 6.78 0.46 -12.47
N TYR A 71 5.54 0.50 -12.03
CA TYR A 71 5.17 0.76 -10.64
C TYR A 71 4.06 -0.20 -10.22
N ASP A 72 3.90 -0.36 -8.91
CA ASP A 72 2.82 -1.11 -8.31
C ASP A 72 2.27 -0.38 -7.09
N TYR A 73 0.99 -0.59 -6.77
CA TYR A 73 0.38 -0.02 -5.57
C TYR A 73 0.56 -0.99 -4.41
N ARG A 74 1.39 -0.60 -3.44
CA ARG A 74 1.70 -1.41 -2.26
C ARG A 74 1.14 -0.78 -1.01
N GLN A 75 0.77 -1.62 -0.06
CA GLN A 75 0.45 -1.20 1.30
C GLN A 75 1.74 -0.80 2.00
N VAL A 76 1.90 0.49 2.28
CA VAL A 76 3.08 1.07 2.92
C VAL A 76 2.66 1.70 4.23
N ASP A 77 3.39 1.39 5.30
CA ASP A 77 3.19 2.02 6.59
C ASP A 77 3.71 3.46 6.55
N VAL A 78 2.84 4.38 6.97
CA VAL A 78 3.11 5.81 7.06
C VAL A 78 2.94 6.29 8.50
N GLU A 79 3.78 7.24 8.89
CA GLU A 79 3.69 7.99 10.12
C GLU A 79 3.19 9.41 9.81
N ILE A 80 2.05 9.75 10.39
CA ILE A 80 1.43 11.07 10.32
C ILE A 80 1.87 11.85 11.56
N CYS A 81 2.70 12.87 11.36
CA CYS A 81 3.22 13.75 12.40
C CYS A 81 2.47 15.08 12.41
N PHE A 82 1.90 15.42 13.56
CA PHE A 82 1.22 16.70 13.79
C PHE A 82 2.20 17.67 14.45
N ASP A 83 2.66 18.67 13.71
CA ASP A 83 3.50 19.76 14.24
C ASP A 83 2.63 20.98 14.56
N TYR A 84 2.24 21.08 15.82
CA TYR A 84 1.38 22.16 16.31
C TYR A 84 2.07 23.53 16.31
N LEU A 85 3.40 23.57 16.22
CA LEU A 85 4.16 24.83 16.20
C LEU A 85 4.03 25.50 14.83
N THR A 86 4.13 24.70 13.77
CA THR A 86 3.98 25.13 12.38
C THR A 86 2.53 25.03 11.87
N LYS A 87 1.64 24.39 12.65
CA LYS A 87 0.25 24.07 12.27
C LYS A 87 0.18 23.18 11.02
N SER A 88 1.19 22.34 10.82
CA SER A 88 1.32 21.45 9.66
C SER A 88 1.24 19.98 10.06
N VAL A 89 0.72 19.17 9.13
CA VAL A 89 0.68 17.70 9.23
C VAL A 89 1.57 17.13 8.13
N PHE A 90 2.50 16.27 8.54
CA PHE A 90 3.45 15.60 7.66
C PHE A 90 3.13 14.11 7.61
N THR A 91 2.90 13.56 6.43
CA THR A 91 2.79 12.10 6.24
C THR A 91 4.11 11.60 5.70
N THR A 92 4.78 10.74 6.46
CA THR A 92 6.11 10.21 6.13
C THR A 92 6.06 8.71 6.02
N ARG A 93 6.63 8.15 4.96
CA ARG A 93 6.80 6.70 4.81
C ARG A 93 7.77 6.16 5.85
N VAL A 94 7.45 5.03 6.48
CA VAL A 94 8.29 4.43 7.53
C VAL A 94 9.53 3.74 6.95
N ASP A 95 9.45 3.22 5.72
CA ASP A 95 10.52 2.46 5.06
C ASP A 95 11.61 3.35 4.45
N THR A 96 11.22 4.45 3.79
CA THR A 96 12.16 5.37 3.11
C THR A 96 12.39 6.67 3.87
N LEU A 97 11.61 6.95 4.92
CA LEU A 97 11.58 8.23 5.64
C LEU A 97 11.23 9.43 4.73
N GLU A 98 10.64 9.16 3.57
CA GLU A 98 10.21 10.18 2.62
C GLU A 98 8.87 10.79 3.05
N THR A 99 8.80 12.12 3.12
CA THR A 99 7.54 12.84 3.33
C THR A 99 6.77 12.90 2.01
N ILE A 100 5.66 12.18 1.95
CA ILE A 100 4.81 12.05 0.74
C ILE A 100 3.70 13.08 0.68
N GLU A 101 3.38 13.71 1.81
CA GLU A 101 2.30 14.68 1.92
C GLU A 101 2.64 15.68 3.01
N THR A 102 2.46 16.96 2.73
CA THR A 102 2.46 18.04 3.71
C THR A 102 1.18 18.84 3.51
N ARG A 103 0.41 19.00 4.59
CA ARG A 103 -0.82 19.80 4.56
C ARG A 103 -0.96 20.61 5.83
N ASP A 104 -1.79 21.63 5.78
CA ASP A 104 -2.18 22.36 6.99
C ASP A 104 -3.09 21.50 7.86
N MET A 105 -3.01 21.75 9.18
CA MET A 105 -3.95 21.17 10.13
C MET A 105 -5.35 21.72 9.89
N THR A 106 -6.34 20.83 9.91
CA THR A 106 -7.74 21.22 9.96
C THR A 106 -8.09 21.84 11.31
N ASP A 107 -9.18 22.61 11.37
CA ASP A 107 -9.63 23.28 12.59
C ASP A 107 -9.86 22.29 13.76
N SER A 108 -10.44 21.12 13.46
CA SER A 108 -10.66 20.04 14.44
C SER A 108 -9.35 19.45 14.99
N GLU A 109 -8.34 19.26 14.13
CA GLU A 109 -7.03 18.74 14.53
C GLU A 109 -6.28 19.75 15.41
N ARG A 110 -6.45 21.05 15.14
CA ARG A 110 -5.91 22.12 16.00
C ARG A 110 -6.59 22.17 17.38
N GLN A 111 -7.90 21.91 17.43
CA GLN A 111 -8.66 21.89 18.68
C GLN A 111 -8.37 20.66 19.55
N THR A 112 -8.05 19.50 18.96
CA THR A 112 -7.82 18.25 19.70
C THR A 112 -6.67 18.37 20.72
N PHE A 113 -5.68 19.23 20.49
CA PHE A 113 -4.60 19.49 21.45
C PHE A 113 -5.08 20.12 22.77
N MET A 114 -6.18 20.88 22.76
CA MET A 114 -6.69 21.53 23.98
C MET A 114 -7.33 20.54 24.98
N ASN A 115 -7.71 19.33 24.57
CA ASN A 115 -8.48 18.40 25.40
C ASN A 115 -7.67 17.24 26.03
N PHE A 116 -6.33 17.23 25.90
CA PHE A 116 -5.49 16.11 26.36
C PHE A 116 -4.77 16.34 27.71
N ASP A 117 -5.14 17.36 28.49
CA ASP A 117 -4.53 17.64 29.81
C ASP A 117 -5.44 17.33 31.03
N GLU A 118 -6.62 16.71 30.87
CA GLU A 118 -7.58 16.52 32.00
C GLU A 118 -7.88 15.09 32.47
N ASN A 119 -7.11 14.07 32.08
CA ASN A 119 -7.27 12.72 32.66
C ASN A 119 -5.93 12.07 32.99
N ALA A 120 -5.12 12.74 33.83
CA ALA A 120 -4.10 12.07 34.61
C ALA A 120 -4.75 11.51 35.90
N ASP A 121 -5.13 10.24 35.84
CA ASP A 121 -5.14 9.27 36.94
C ASP A 121 -5.50 9.80 38.35
N VAL A 122 -6.80 9.87 38.65
CA VAL A 122 -7.25 9.83 40.06
C VAL A 122 -7.22 8.36 40.51
N GLU A 123 -6.04 7.89 40.93
CA GLU A 123 -5.94 6.69 41.77
C GLU A 123 -6.58 6.99 43.13
N ILE A 124 -7.85 6.63 43.29
CA ILE A 124 -8.48 6.58 44.62
C ILE A 124 -7.84 5.42 45.37
N SER A 125 -6.90 5.75 46.25
CA SER A 125 -6.32 4.86 47.25
C SER A 125 -7.41 4.14 48.03
N LYS A 126 -7.54 2.82 47.87
CA LYS A 126 -8.18 1.97 48.88
C LYS A 126 -7.20 1.81 50.04
N VAL A 127 -7.40 2.61 51.08
CA VAL A 127 -6.82 2.38 52.42
C VAL A 127 -7.54 1.16 53.02
N GLY A 128 -6.74 0.30 53.68
CA GLY A 128 -7.16 -0.97 54.27
C GLY A 128 -8.03 -0.86 55.52
#